data_AF-A0A317HM81-F1
#
_entry.id   AF-A0A317HM81-F1
#
_cell.length_a   1.000
_cell.length_b   1.000
_cell.length_c   1.000
_cell.angle_alpha   90.00
_cell.angle_beta   90.00
_cell.angle_gamma   90.00
#
_symmetry.space_group_name_H-M   'P 1'
#
loop_
_entity.id
_entity.type
_entity.pdbx_description
1 polymer ?
#
loop_
_entity_poly.entity_id
_entity_poly.type
_entity_poly.pdbx_seq_one_letter_code
_entity_poly.pdbx_strand_id
1 'polypeptide(L)'
;MSERAQSTNIAYKERTRTKMKSDARVLAAAAVFGITVVAGSGGTAQVHPAAPVTEASLENPDPADWLNWRRTRDGWGYSPLDQIRTTNANELQL
;
A
#
# COMPACT_ATOMS: atom_id res chain seq x y z
N MET A 1 -54.75 45.36 45.31
CA MET A 1 -53.29 45.10 45.23
C MET A 1 -53.08 43.82 44.42
N SER A 2 -53.58 43.76 43.18
CA SER A 2 -53.22 44.56 42.00
C SER A 2 -51.98 43.98 41.35
N GLU A 3 -52.23 43.28 40.23
CA GLU A 3 -51.58 43.38 38.92
C GLU A 3 -50.05 43.30 38.79
N ARG A 4 -49.28 43.33 39.87
CA ARG A 4 -47.82 43.28 39.86
C ARG A 4 -47.26 41.86 39.76
N ALA A 5 -48.07 40.83 40.02
CA ALA A 5 -47.62 39.43 39.96
C ALA A 5 -47.87 38.75 38.60
N GLN A 6 -48.77 39.31 37.76
CA GLN A 6 -49.06 38.74 36.43
C GLN A 6 -48.32 39.47 35.30
N SER A 7 -48.02 40.77 35.44
CA SER A 7 -47.28 41.55 34.44
C SER A 7 -45.78 41.24 34.36
N THR A 8 -45.18 40.65 35.40
CA THR A 8 -43.77 40.21 35.40
C THR A 8 -43.55 38.90 34.65
N ASN A 9 -44.57 38.04 34.56
CA ASN A 9 -44.48 36.74 33.89
C ASN A 9 -44.64 36.82 32.36
N ILE A 10 -45.30 37.88 31.86
CA ILE A 10 -45.47 38.10 30.42
C ILE A 10 -44.25 38.81 29.81
N ALA A 11 -43.59 39.70 30.56
CA ALA A 11 -42.40 40.41 30.09
C ALA A 11 -41.10 39.56 30.08
N TYR A 12 -41.08 38.42 30.77
CA TYR A 12 -39.92 37.51 30.76
C TYR A 12 -39.94 36.52 29.58
N LYS A 13 -41.09 36.31 28.92
CA LYS A 13 -41.25 35.23 27.93
C LYS A 13 -40.98 35.64 26.47
N GLU A 14 -40.73 36.92 26.18
CA GLU A 14 -40.59 37.41 24.79
C GLU A 14 -39.24 38.04 24.43
N ARG A 15 -38.27 38.03 25.34
CA ARG A 15 -36.94 38.57 25.04
C ARG A 15 -36.01 37.42 24.66
N THR A 16 -35.57 37.45 23.39
CA THR A 16 -34.55 36.60 22.74
C THR A 16 -35.02 35.29 22.08
N ARG A 17 -35.96 35.40 21.14
CA ARG A 17 -35.87 34.62 19.88
C ARG A 17 -34.66 35.13 19.09
N THR A 18 -33.45 34.68 19.44
CA THR A 18 -32.25 34.91 18.62
C THR A 18 -31.84 33.58 18.01
N LYS A 19 -32.24 33.39 16.76
CA LYS A 19 -31.96 32.23 15.92
C LYS A 19 -30.48 32.21 15.53
N MET A 20 -29.60 31.86 16.47
CA MET A 20 -28.17 31.73 16.18
C MET A 20 -27.91 30.32 15.66
N LYS A 21 -27.93 30.19 14.33
CA LYS A 21 -27.53 28.98 13.61
C LYS A 21 -26.06 28.74 13.93
N SER A 22 -25.77 27.71 14.71
CA SER A 22 -24.41 27.24 14.96
C SER A 22 -23.82 26.75 13.64
N ASP A 23 -22.87 27.50 13.09
CA ASP A 23 -22.20 27.15 11.84
C ASP A 23 -21.37 25.88 12.04
N ALA A 24 -21.94 24.75 11.59
CA ALA A 24 -21.39 23.40 11.62
C ALA A 24 -20.06 23.20 10.85
N ARG A 25 -19.38 24.29 10.48
CA ARG A 25 -18.10 24.29 9.77
C ARG A 25 -16.90 24.34 10.72
N VAL A 26 -17.08 24.82 11.96
CA VAL A 26 -15.96 24.92 12.92
C VAL A 26 -15.63 23.56 13.57
N LEU A 27 -16.58 22.62 13.59
CA LEU A 27 -16.35 21.28 14.17
C LEU A 27 -15.71 20.27 13.19
N ALA A 28 -15.63 20.58 11.90
CA ALA A 28 -15.04 19.67 10.90
C ALA A 28 -13.50 19.74 10.82
N ALA A 29 -12.88 20.78 11.39
CA ALA A 29 -11.43 20.99 11.30
C ALA A 29 -10.62 20.21 12.36
N ALA A 30 -11.25 19.68 13.41
CA ALA A 30 -10.56 18.98 14.51
C ALA A 30 -10.53 17.45 14.36
N ALA A 31 -11.29 16.87 13.43
CA ALA A 31 -11.38 15.41 13.24
C ALA A 31 -10.35 14.84 12.24
N VAL A 32 -9.54 15.68 11.59
CA VAL A 32 -8.57 15.27 10.56
C VAL A 32 -7.14 15.10 11.11
N PHE A 33 -6.90 15.43 12.37
CA PHE A 33 -5.54 15.52 12.93
C PHE A 33 -5.09 14.31 13.77
N GLY A 34 -5.85 13.22 13.78
CA GLY A 34 -5.73 12.17 14.80
C GLY A 34 -5.52 10.74 14.30
N ILE A 35 -4.96 10.52 13.10
CA ILE A 35 -4.50 9.18 12.70
C ILE A 35 -3.05 9.27 12.22
N THR A 36 -2.19 8.93 13.17
CA THR A 36 -0.81 8.47 13.12
C THR A 36 -0.16 8.37 11.74
N VAL A 37 0.90 9.15 11.57
CA VAL A 37 1.94 9.00 10.55
C VAL A 37 2.40 7.54 10.50
N VAL A 38 2.17 6.84 9.38
CA VAL A 38 2.93 5.63 9.03
C VAL A 38 4.34 6.11 8.67
N ALA A 39 5.16 6.32 9.70
CA ALA A 39 6.57 6.66 9.54
C ALA A 39 7.28 5.38 9.10
N GLY A 40 7.52 5.30 7.79
CA GLY A 40 8.57 4.47 7.19
C GLY A 40 8.64 3.03 7.70
N SER A 41 7.73 2.17 7.23
CA SER A 41 8.08 0.77 7.04
C SER A 41 9.16 0.72 5.95
N GLY A 42 10.40 1.06 6.31
CA GLY A 42 11.57 0.74 5.51
C GLY A 42 11.61 -0.77 5.45
N GLY A 43 10.99 -1.36 4.42
CA GLY A 43 11.12 -2.79 4.17
C GLY A 43 12.61 -3.08 4.07
N THR A 44 13.14 -3.85 5.02
CA THR A 44 14.48 -4.41 4.84
C THR A 44 14.39 -5.25 3.56
N ALA A 45 15.11 -4.85 2.51
CA ALA A 45 15.24 -5.67 1.34
C ALA A 45 15.73 -7.05 1.80
N GLN A 46 14.91 -8.09 1.60
CA GLN A 46 15.30 -9.45 1.93
C GLN A 46 16.37 -9.85 0.90
N VAL A 47 17.64 -9.71 1.28
CA VAL A 47 18.74 -10.23 0.47
C VAL A 47 18.90 -11.70 0.84
N HIS A 48 18.34 -12.58 0.01
CA HIS A 48 18.68 -13.98 0.07
C HIS A 48 20.12 -14.15 -0.44
N PRO A 49 21.01 -14.79 0.32
CA PRO A 49 22.36 -15.04 -0.16
C PRO A 49 22.29 -15.95 -1.38
N ALA A 50 22.85 -15.49 -2.50
CA ALA A 50 23.05 -16.33 -3.66
C ALA A 50 24.10 -17.41 -3.34
N ALA A 51 23.92 -18.60 -3.92
CA ALA A 51 24.95 -19.64 -3.85
C ALA A 51 26.23 -19.13 -4.54
N PRO A 52 27.43 -19.35 -3.96
CA PRO A 52 28.67 -19.03 -4.63
C PRO A 52 28.81 -19.80 -5.95
N VAL A 53 29.19 -19.10 -7.02
CA VAL A 53 29.54 -19.73 -8.28
C VAL A 53 30.91 -20.39 -8.15
N THR A 54 31.00 -21.68 -8.46
CA THR A 54 32.22 -22.48 -8.42
C THR A 54 32.75 -22.76 -9.82
N GLU A 55 34.03 -23.12 -9.95
CA GLU A 55 34.59 -23.55 -11.24
C GLU A 55 33.81 -24.73 -11.83
N ALA A 56 33.42 -25.69 -10.97
CA ALA A 56 32.62 -26.83 -11.40
C ALA A 56 31.25 -26.42 -11.98
N SER A 57 30.59 -25.40 -11.39
CA SER A 57 29.32 -24.87 -11.92
C SER A 57 29.49 -24.07 -13.22
N LEU A 58 30.67 -23.52 -13.49
CA LEU A 58 30.95 -22.86 -14.77
C LEU A 58 31.18 -23.88 -15.90
N GLU A 59 31.79 -25.02 -15.58
CA GLU A 59 32.01 -26.11 -16.54
C GLU A 59 30.73 -26.92 -16.82
N ASN A 60 30.00 -27.27 -15.74
CA ASN A 60 28.76 -28.03 -15.82
C ASN A 60 27.68 -27.37 -14.94
N PRO A 61 27.03 -26.30 -15.43
CA PRO A 61 25.97 -25.63 -14.70
C PRO A 61 24.75 -26.52 -14.52
N ASP A 62 23.94 -26.22 -13.50
CA ASP A 62 22.61 -26.82 -13.34
C ASP A 62 21.77 -26.62 -14.63
N PRO A 63 20.88 -27.56 -15.00
CA PRO A 63 19.94 -27.38 -16.10
C PRO A 63 19.18 -26.05 -16.10
N ALA A 64 18.83 -25.53 -14.93
CA ALA A 64 18.10 -24.28 -14.77
C ALA A 64 18.97 -23.02 -14.90
N ASP A 65 20.29 -23.16 -14.82
CA ASP A 65 21.23 -22.03 -14.78
C ASP A 65 21.85 -21.72 -16.15
N TRP A 66 22.09 -20.42 -16.38
CA TRP A 66 22.77 -19.91 -17.57
C TRP A 66 23.94 -18.98 -17.18
N LEU A 67 25.03 -19.57 -16.68
CA LEU A 67 26.12 -18.82 -16.04
C LEU A 67 27.17 -18.27 -17.03
N ASN A 68 27.31 -18.89 -18.21
CA ASN A 68 28.18 -18.41 -19.29
C ASN A 68 27.35 -17.79 -20.42
N TRP A 69 27.97 -16.99 -21.28
CA TRP A 69 27.34 -16.39 -22.47
C TRP A 69 26.52 -17.39 -23.31
N ARG A 70 26.97 -18.65 -23.37
CA ARG A 70 26.34 -19.77 -24.10
C ARG A 70 26.13 -21.00 -23.20
N ARG A 71 25.75 -20.77 -21.94
CA ARG A 71 25.54 -21.77 -20.87
C ARG A 71 26.81 -22.48 -20.42
N THR A 72 27.44 -23.27 -21.28
CA THR A 72 28.66 -24.04 -21.04
C THR A 72 29.90 -23.35 -21.62
N ARG A 73 31.09 -23.67 -21.10
CA ARG A 73 32.36 -23.02 -21.48
C ARG A 73 32.78 -23.30 -22.93
N ASP A 74 32.35 -24.43 -23.47
CA ASP A 74 32.52 -24.83 -24.87
C ASP A 74 31.64 -24.02 -25.85
N GLY A 75 30.73 -23.19 -25.33
CA GLY A 75 29.97 -22.23 -26.12
C GLY A 75 28.75 -22.80 -26.85
N TRP A 76 28.25 -23.98 -26.45
CA TRP A 76 27.23 -24.71 -27.20
C TRP A 76 25.87 -23.99 -27.30
N GLY A 77 25.44 -23.29 -26.25
CA GLY A 77 24.22 -22.49 -26.25
C GLY A 77 22.92 -23.31 -26.24
N TYR A 78 22.97 -24.52 -25.71
CA TYR A 78 21.82 -25.43 -25.61
C TYR A 78 21.27 -25.48 -24.18
N SER A 79 19.94 -25.44 -24.02
CA SER A 79 19.26 -25.70 -22.73
C SER A 79 18.78 -27.16 -22.68
N PRO A 80 19.10 -27.92 -21.63
CA PRO A 80 18.58 -29.28 -21.44
C PRO A 80 17.12 -29.31 -20.95
N LEU A 81 16.50 -28.16 -20.66
CA LEU A 81 15.10 -28.09 -20.23
C LEU A 81 14.16 -28.40 -21.40
N ASP A 82 13.13 -29.20 -21.14
CA ASP A 82 12.19 -29.71 -22.14
C ASP A 82 10.72 -29.34 -21.85
N GLN A 83 10.49 -28.51 -20.82
CA GLN A 83 9.15 -28.05 -20.45
C GLN A 83 8.45 -27.32 -21.61
N ILE A 84 9.20 -26.52 -22.35
CA ILE A 84 8.76 -25.90 -23.60
C ILE A 84 9.22 -26.78 -24.76
N ARG A 85 8.25 -27.28 -25.51
CA ARG A 85 8.39 -28.23 -26.62
C ARG A 85 7.56 -27.76 -27.80
N THR A 86 7.82 -28.34 -28.97
CA THR A 86 7.14 -27.96 -30.23
C THR A 86 5.61 -28.04 -30.15
N THR A 87 5.08 -28.90 -29.27
CA THR A 87 3.64 -29.11 -29.06
C THR A 87 2.97 -28.07 -28.16
N ASN A 88 3.72 -27.29 -27.37
CA ASN A 88 3.16 -26.29 -26.44
C ASN A 88 3.80 -24.90 -26.57
N ALA A 89 4.80 -24.73 -27.43
CA ALA A 89 5.42 -23.42 -27.67
C ALA A 89 4.41 -22.36 -28.16
N ASN A 90 3.31 -22.79 -28.78
CA ASN A 90 2.20 -21.92 -29.19
C ASN A 90 1.35 -21.38 -28.03
N GLU A 91 1.58 -21.82 -26.80
CA GLU A 91 0.81 -21.42 -25.61
C GLU A 91 1.53 -20.33 -24.78
N LEU A 92 2.72 -19.89 -25.20
CA LEU A 92 3.51 -18.87 -24.50
C LEU A 92 2.80 -17.51 -24.48
N GLN A 93 2.97 -16.80 -23.36
CA GLN A 93 2.39 -15.48 -23.09
C GLN A 93 3.51 -14.47 -22.80
N LEU A 94 3.25 -13.19 -23.09
CA LEU A 94 4.14 -12.06 -22.82
C LEU A 94 3.70 -11.28 -21.57
#